data_AF-A0A9D7PUJ3-F1
#
_entry.id   AF-A0A9D7PUJ3-F1
#
_cell.length_a   1.000
_cell.length_b   1.000
_cell.length_c   1.000
_cell.angle_alpha   90.00
_cell.angle_beta   90.00
_cell.angle_gamma   90.00
#
_symmetry.space_group_name_H-M   'P 1'
#
loop_
_entity.id
_entity.type
_entity.pdbx_description
1 polymer ?
#
loop_
_entity_poly.entity_id
_entity_poly.type
_entity_poly.pdbx_seq_one_letter_code
_entity_poly.pdbx_strand_id
1 'polypeptide(L)'
;MIVWLKVFSESFLQAITALMSNKLRTFLSLLGIMIGIFCIIAVKSSVDSLENSIISGFSELGSDVIYLDKRPWNEDPSQNYWKYVKRPDPSFLIMKQSPKNQN
;
A
#
# COMPACT_ATOMS: atom_id res chain seq x y z
N MET A 1 49.72 7.40 9.19
CA MET A 1 48.40 7.60 8.54
C MET A 1 48.31 6.89 7.19
N ILE A 2 49.18 7.23 6.21
CA ILE A 2 49.17 6.65 4.84
C ILE A 2 49.28 5.12 4.80
N VAL A 3 49.99 4.50 5.75
CA VAL A 3 50.19 3.05 5.80
C VAL A 3 48.88 2.28 5.97
N TRP A 4 47.93 2.82 6.75
CA TRP A 4 46.61 2.21 6.94
C TRP A 4 45.80 2.16 5.65
N LEU A 5 45.83 3.24 4.86
CA LEU A 5 45.17 3.28 3.54
C LEU A 5 45.81 2.29 2.57
N LYS A 6 47.13 2.13 2.63
CA LYS A 6 47.86 1.19 1.78
C LYS A 6 47.52 -0.26 2.12
N VAL A 7 47.50 -0.62 3.40
CA VAL A 7 47.11 -1.96 3.87
C VAL A 7 45.66 -2.29 3.49
N PHE A 8 44.74 -1.32 3.61
CA PHE A 8 43.36 -1.51 3.19
C PHE A 8 43.24 -1.76 1.69
N SER A 9 43.98 -0.99 0.87
CA SER A 9 44.03 -1.17 -0.58
C SER A 9 44.61 -2.53 -0.98
N GLU A 10 45.69 -2.97 -0.35
CA GLU A 10 46.31 -4.29 -0.61
C GLU A 10 45.35 -5.43 -0.25
N SER A 11 44.66 -5.33 0.90
CA SER A 11 43.69 -6.33 1.34
C SER A 11 42.47 -6.42 0.40
N PHE A 12 42.02 -5.26 -0.11
CA PHE A 12 40.93 -5.19 -1.08
C PHE A 12 41.33 -5.81 -2.43
N LEU A 13 42.53 -5.50 -2.91
CA LEU A 13 43.06 -6.06 -4.14
C LEU A 13 43.18 -7.60 -4.02
N GLN A 14 43.73 -8.09 -2.90
CA GLN A 14 43.85 -9.50 -2.60
C GLN A 14 42.50 -10.22 -2.58
N ALA A 15 41.47 -9.62 -1.96
CA ALA A 15 40.12 -10.16 -1.94
C ALA A 15 39.51 -10.27 -3.35
N ILE A 16 39.69 -9.25 -4.20
CA ILE A 16 39.23 -9.28 -5.60
C ILE A 16 39.95 -10.38 -6.37
N THR A 17 41.27 -10.50 -6.24
CA THR A 17 42.04 -11.56 -6.90
C THR A 17 41.57 -12.95 -6.46
N ALA A 18 41.27 -13.15 -5.16
CA ALA A 18 40.75 -14.41 -4.64
C ALA A 18 39.35 -14.75 -5.18
N LEU A 19 38.47 -13.75 -5.31
CA LEU A 19 37.13 -13.91 -5.90
C LEU A 19 37.21 -14.29 -7.40
N MET A 20 38.14 -13.67 -8.13
CA MET A 20 38.37 -13.96 -9.55
C MET A 20 39.08 -15.30 -9.79
N SER A 21 39.83 -15.82 -8.81
CA SER A 21 40.48 -17.13 -8.89
C SER A 21 39.49 -18.29 -8.98
N ASN A 22 38.27 -18.15 -8.43
CA ASN A 22 37.24 -19.20 -8.41
C ASN A 22 35.92 -18.71 -9.02
N LYS A 23 35.96 -18.35 -10.30
CA LYS A 23 34.85 -17.72 -11.04
C LYS A 23 33.51 -18.46 -10.91
N LEU A 24 33.51 -19.80 -10.99
CA LEU A 24 32.26 -20.58 -11.00
C LEU A 24 31.56 -20.55 -9.63
N ARG A 25 32.33 -20.74 -8.55
CA ARG A 25 31.79 -20.77 -7.18
C ARG A 25 31.26 -19.40 -6.76
N THR A 26 32.03 -18.35 -7.01
CA THR A 26 31.68 -16.98 -6.61
C THR A 26 30.53 -16.45 -7.45
N PHE A 27 30.51 -16.73 -8.75
CA PHE A 27 29.42 -16.33 -9.63
C PHE A 27 28.09 -17.00 -9.27
N LEU A 28 28.09 -18.33 -9.06
CA LEU A 28 26.85 -19.05 -8.76
C LEU A 28 26.26 -18.64 -7.39
N SER A 29 27.10 -18.36 -6.40
CA SER A 29 26.67 -17.86 -5.10
C SER A 29 26.11 -16.43 -5.17
N LEU A 30 26.75 -15.54 -5.93
CA LEU A 30 26.26 -14.17 -6.14
C LEU A 30 24.95 -14.15 -6.92
N LEU A 31 24.84 -15.00 -7.94
CA LEU A 31 23.61 -15.13 -8.73
C LEU A 31 22.45 -15.62 -7.85
N GLY A 32 22.70 -16.62 -6.99
CA GLY A 32 21.69 -17.16 -6.09
C GLY A 32 21.14 -16.11 -5.12
N ILE A 33 22.03 -15.34 -4.47
CA ILE A 33 21.59 -14.29 -3.54
C ILE A 33 20.87 -13.15 -4.26
N MET A 34 21.33 -12.77 -5.47
CA MET A 34 20.66 -11.77 -6.31
C MET A 34 19.24 -12.17 -6.68
N ILE A 35 19.03 -13.41 -7.14
CA ILE A 35 17.70 -13.91 -7.47
C ILE A 35 16.82 -13.99 -6.20
N GLY A 36 17.40 -14.41 -5.07
CA GLY A 36 16.71 -14.50 -3.79
C GLY A 36 16.15 -13.16 -3.31
N ILE A 37 17.00 -12.14 -3.21
CA ILE A 37 16.55 -10.80 -2.78
C ILE A 37 15.59 -10.19 -3.80
N PHE A 38 15.81 -10.42 -5.10
CA PHE A 38 14.94 -9.92 -6.16
C PHE A 38 13.53 -10.51 -6.03
N CYS A 39 13.41 -11.81 -5.78
CA CYS A 39 12.12 -12.48 -5.62
C CYS A 39 11.33 -11.92 -4.41
N ILE A 40 11.98 -11.73 -3.26
CA ILE A 40 11.33 -11.18 -2.06
C ILE A 40 10.79 -9.77 -2.32
N ILE A 41 11.61 -8.90 -2.93
CA ILE A 41 11.21 -7.52 -3.23
C ILE A 41 10.10 -7.48 -4.28
N ALA A 42 10.19 -8.32 -5.32
CA ALA A 42 9.21 -8.39 -6.40
C ALA A 42 7.83 -8.86 -5.89
N VAL A 43 7.79 -9.91 -5.07
CA VAL A 43 6.52 -10.40 -4.49
C VAL A 43 5.91 -9.33 -3.58
N LYS A 44 6.72 -8.72 -2.70
CA LYS A 44 6.23 -7.64 -1.83
C LYS A 44 5.61 -6.51 -2.65
N SER A 45 6.32 -6.01 -3.66
CA SER A 45 5.83 -4.92 -4.51
C SER A 45 4.59 -5.32 -5.31
N SER A 46 4.51 -6.56 -5.77
CA SER A 46 3.36 -7.06 -6.53
C SER A 46 2.11 -7.15 -5.65
N VAL A 47 2.25 -7.65 -4.42
CA VAL A 47 1.17 -7.70 -3.44
C VAL A 47 0.72 -6.30 -3.05
N ASP A 48 1.65 -5.40 -2.72
CA ASP A 48 1.34 -4.01 -2.35
C ASP A 48 0.60 -3.29 -3.50
N SER A 49 1.02 -3.52 -4.75
CA SER A 49 0.36 -2.97 -5.94
C SER A 49 -1.05 -3.53 -6.14
N LEU A 50 -1.22 -4.84 -5.94
CA LEU A 50 -2.52 -5.49 -6.07
C LEU A 50 -3.50 -5.03 -4.98
N GLU A 51 -3.03 -4.92 -3.73
CA GLU A 51 -3.82 -4.40 -2.62
C GLU A 51 -4.33 -2.99 -2.94
N ASN A 52 -3.43 -2.09 -3.37
CA ASN A 52 -3.80 -0.74 -3.75
C ASN A 52 -4.76 -0.71 -4.96
N SER A 53 -4.60 -1.63 -5.91
CA SER A 53 -5.51 -1.77 -7.06
C SER A 53 -6.91 -2.25 -6.65
N ILE A 54 -7.00 -3.14 -5.65
CA ILE A 54 -8.28 -3.61 -5.10
C ILE A 54 -8.96 -2.50 -4.29
N ILE A 55 -8.22 -1.80 -3.42
CA ILE A 55 -8.75 -0.69 -2.62
C ILE A 55 -9.22 0.45 -3.53
N SER A 56 -8.46 0.81 -4.55
CA SER A 56 -8.86 1.83 -5.53
C SER A 56 -10.09 1.40 -6.33
N GLY A 57 -10.14 0.16 -6.83
CA GLY A 57 -11.32 -0.37 -7.50
C GLY A 57 -12.58 -0.38 -6.61
N PHE A 58 -12.46 -0.77 -5.34
CA PHE A 58 -13.56 -0.69 -4.38
C PHE A 58 -13.93 0.77 -4.02
N SER A 59 -12.95 1.66 -3.96
CA SER A 59 -13.17 3.09 -3.73
C SER A 59 -13.95 3.74 -4.88
N GLU A 60 -13.66 3.37 -6.13
CA GLU A 60 -14.43 3.78 -7.30
C GLU A 60 -15.86 3.23 -7.29
N LEU A 61 -16.05 2.04 -6.71
CA LEU A 61 -17.37 1.43 -6.53
C LEU A 61 -18.15 1.99 -5.33
N GLY A 62 -17.54 2.79 -4.43
CA GLY A 62 -18.28 3.56 -3.43
C GLY A 62 -17.57 3.88 -2.11
N SER A 63 -16.46 4.61 -2.11
CA SER A 63 -15.89 5.18 -0.87
C SER A 63 -16.54 6.50 -0.42
N ASP A 64 -17.40 7.12 -1.24
CA ASP A 64 -18.08 8.39 -0.92
C ASP A 64 -19.59 8.33 -1.19
N VAL A 65 -20.22 7.18 -0.93
CA VAL A 65 -21.69 7.07 -0.99
C VAL A 65 -22.26 7.36 0.39
N ILE A 66 -22.56 8.64 0.65
CA ILE A 66 -23.37 9.03 1.80
C ILE A 66 -24.81 8.56 1.53
N TYR A 67 -25.22 7.46 2.17
CA TYR A 67 -26.60 6.96 2.11
C TYR A 67 -27.50 7.87 2.96
N LEU A 68 -28.23 8.79 2.32
CA LEU A 68 -29.21 9.65 2.99
C LEU A 68 -30.62 9.09 2.78
N ASP A 69 -31.07 8.27 3.72
CA ASP A 69 -32.46 7.82 3.76
C ASP A 69 -33.31 8.64 4.74
N LYS A 70 -34.53 8.98 4.31
CA LYS A 70 -35.54 9.66 5.14
C LYS A 70 -35.92 8.84 6.39
N ARG A 71 -35.77 7.51 6.30
CA ARG A 71 -36.04 6.53 7.35
C ARG A 71 -34.73 6.05 7.97
N PRO A 72 -34.59 6.10 9.31
CA PRO A 72 -33.42 5.57 9.98
C PRO A 72 -33.33 4.05 9.80
N TRP A 73 -32.12 3.53 9.66
CA TRP A 73 -31.87 2.10 9.50
C TRP A 73 -31.94 1.35 10.85
N ASN A 74 -31.87 2.09 11.95
CA ASN A 74 -31.80 1.56 13.32
C ASN A 74 -33.14 1.67 14.09
N GLU A 75 -34.22 2.20 13.50
CA GLU A 75 -35.52 2.32 14.19
C GLU A 75 -36.63 1.58 13.42
N ASP A 76 -37.50 0.87 14.15
CA ASP A 76 -38.62 0.11 13.58
C ASP A 76 -39.67 1.05 12.94
N PRO A 77 -39.96 0.93 11.63
CA PRO A 77 -40.89 1.81 10.91
C PRO A 77 -42.32 1.86 11.47
N SER A 78 -42.73 0.84 12.22
CA SER A 78 -44.10 0.70 12.75
C SER A 78 -44.46 1.73 13.82
N GLN A 79 -43.53 2.07 14.71
CA GLN A 79 -43.83 2.89 15.90
C GLN A 79 -43.82 4.40 15.62
N ASN A 80 -43.00 4.86 14.66
CA ASN A 80 -42.67 6.28 14.50
C ASN A 80 -43.02 6.86 13.11
N TYR A 81 -43.91 6.21 12.34
CA TYR A 81 -44.24 6.57 10.95
C TYR A 81 -44.55 8.07 10.74
N TRP A 82 -45.40 8.65 11.59
CA TRP A 82 -45.81 10.05 11.51
C TRP A 82 -44.66 11.06 11.66
N LYS A 83 -43.57 10.67 12.33
CA LYS A 83 -42.36 11.50 12.49
C LYS A 83 -41.59 11.62 11.19
N TYR A 84 -41.56 10.55 10.38
CA TYR A 84 -40.82 10.51 9.12
C TYR A 84 -41.58 11.17 7.97
N VAL A 85 -42.92 11.07 7.95
CA VAL A 85 -43.75 11.74 6.93
C VAL A 85 -43.62 13.26 6.98
N LYS A 86 -43.42 13.82 8.17
CA LYS A 86 -43.22 15.27 8.39
C LYS A 86 -41.81 15.77 8.05
N ARG A 87 -40.85 14.88 7.72
CA ARG A 87 -39.50 15.31 7.33
C ARG A 87 -39.49 15.80 5.88
N PRO A 88 -38.92 16.97 5.58
CA PRO A 88 -38.71 17.43 4.21
C PRO A 88 -37.73 16.51 3.47
N ASP A 89 -37.92 16.35 2.17
CA ASP A 89 -37.14 15.41 1.37
C ASP A 89 -35.71 15.92 1.13
N PRO A 90 -34.70 15.03 1.21
CA PRO A 90 -33.31 15.40 1.05
C PRO A 90 -33.05 15.85 -0.39
N SER A 91 -32.82 17.15 -0.56
CA SER A 91 -32.55 17.78 -1.86
C SER A 91 -31.04 17.82 -2.12
N PHE A 92 -30.64 17.55 -3.36
CA PHE A 92 -29.24 17.54 -3.80
C PHE A 92 -28.48 18.85 -3.48
N LEU A 93 -29.18 20.00 -3.46
CA LEU A 93 -28.59 21.29 -3.14
C LEU A 93 -28.14 21.43 -1.67
N ILE A 94 -28.81 20.74 -0.73
CA ILE A 94 -28.45 20.75 0.70
C ILE A 94 -27.23 19.85 0.97
N MET A 95 -27.04 18.80 0.16
CA MET A 95 -25.90 17.88 0.28
C MET A 95 -24.56 18.59 0.05
N LYS A 96 -24.51 19.55 -0.90
CA LYS A 96 -23.30 20.35 -1.16
C LYS A 96 -23.02 21.39 -0.06
N GLN A 97 -24.04 21.78 0.71
CA GLN A 97 -23.93 22.76 1.80
C GLN A 97 -23.58 22.13 3.15
N SER A 98 -23.64 20.81 3.27
CA SER A 98 -23.23 20.13 4.50
C SER A 98 -21.69 20.11 4.59
N PRO A 99 -21.08 20.66 5.65
CA PRO A 99 -19.63 20.62 5.82
C PRO A 99 -19.19 19.16 5.88
N LYS A 100 -18.23 18.80 5.02
CA LYS A 100 -17.58 17.48 5.00
C LYS A 100 -17.02 17.19 6.41
N ASN A 101 -17.73 16.38 7.19
CA ASN A 101 -17.19 15.87 8.44
C ASN A 101 -16.25 14.71 8.07
N GLN A 102 -14.99 15.08 7.83
CA GLN A 102 -13.86 14.16 7.86
C GLN A 102 -13.71 13.65 9.30
N ASN A 103 -14.03 12.39 9.52
CA ASN A 103 -13.39 11.53 10.52
C ASN A 103 -13.34 10.11 9.97
#